data_AF-A0A6V8MVH4-F1
#
_entry.id   AF-A0A6V8MVH4-F1
#
_cell.length_a   1.000
_cell.length_b   1.000
_cell.length_c   1.000
_cell.angle_alpha   90.00
_cell.angle_beta   90.00
_cell.angle_gamma   90.00
#
_symmetry.space_group_name_H-M   'P 1'
#
loop_
_entity.id
_entity.type
_entity.pdbx_description
1 polymer ?
#
loop_
_entity_poly.entity_id
_entity_poly.type
_entity_poly.pdbx_seq_one_letter_code
_entity_poly.pdbx_strand_id
1 'polypeptide(L)'
;MTGTWFLNRLLHMMIGVCLLGWVAGADCAEPVRKKVLVLNSYHSGYKGSDDAVAGIKETLLRALPETEIQVEYLDSKNNSGKEFDAKVVDLLRFKYQQRHFDLILSTDDYAFNVIEAHRPQLFGATPVVFCGTNSFDGSRLAGKRGIVGIDERPSFKATLDLIFALHPATRNIVVIRDDSVTGQLNEMEFRKAAAQLKDKATFSDWAGLRLDQFISRTRELKPGSVIVYFASFVQDGNGDRVSSNEALRRISSASPVPVYGGWEFNLGKGIVGGRLLNLREHGAAAATLAVRVLRGESVDALPPVTPSPNKDMFDYNELRRFGIAQGKLPADSIIINRPPGYVYSHRVEMLSTISVLLLLALATSFVKLVNSRKHLQVHRDALVQRNEELEQALSKVKVLEGIIPVCMYCKKVRKDERSWQQMESYISQHTEAQFSHGICPTCFDDNFSGKKPKQL
;
A
#
# COMPACT_ATOMS: atom_id res chain seq x y z
N MET A 1 33.26 -59.07 -39.24
CA MET A 1 33.47 -57.66 -39.64
C MET A 1 32.28 -56.82 -39.14
N THR A 2 32.17 -56.52 -37.85
CA THR A 2 31.05 -55.74 -37.26
C THR A 2 31.39 -55.09 -35.92
N GLY A 3 32.67 -54.84 -35.61
CA GLY A 3 33.10 -54.31 -34.30
C GLY A 3 33.55 -52.84 -34.29
N THR A 4 33.93 -52.27 -35.43
CA THR A 4 34.58 -50.96 -35.50
C THR A 4 33.65 -49.81 -35.89
N TRP A 5 32.41 -50.11 -36.28
CA TRP A 5 31.47 -49.08 -36.76
C TRP A 5 30.71 -48.36 -35.63
N PHE A 6 30.53 -49.01 -34.48
CA PHE A 6 29.78 -48.44 -33.34
C PHE A 6 30.62 -47.47 -32.49
N LEU A 7 31.92 -47.74 -32.31
CA LEU A 7 32.80 -46.87 -31.52
C LEU A 7 33.03 -45.50 -32.18
N ASN A 8 33.10 -45.45 -33.51
CA ASN A 8 33.41 -44.21 -34.22
C ASN A 8 32.21 -43.23 -34.27
N ARG A 9 30.98 -43.73 -34.18
CA ARG A 9 29.76 -42.90 -34.09
C ARG A 9 29.54 -42.32 -32.69
N LEU A 10 29.90 -43.04 -31.63
CA LEU A 10 29.84 -42.52 -30.25
C LEU A 10 30.87 -41.40 -30.02
N LEU A 11 32.07 -41.51 -30.61
CA LEU A 11 33.09 -40.47 -30.50
C LEU A 11 32.71 -39.17 -31.24
N HIS A 12 32.10 -39.26 -32.43
CA HIS A 12 31.63 -38.08 -33.16
C HIS A 12 30.37 -37.45 -32.53
N MET A 13 29.53 -38.24 -31.87
CA MET A 13 28.35 -37.73 -31.15
C MET A 13 28.74 -37.05 -29.82
N MET A 14 29.79 -37.49 -29.13
CA MET A 14 30.33 -36.77 -27.95
C MET A 14 31.04 -35.47 -28.31
N ILE A 15 31.77 -35.42 -29.42
CA ILE A 15 32.45 -34.18 -29.87
C ILE A 15 31.42 -33.14 -30.36
N GLY A 16 30.32 -33.58 -30.99
CA GLY A 16 29.21 -32.70 -31.39
C GLY A 16 28.40 -32.11 -30.23
N VAL A 17 28.25 -32.84 -29.12
CA VAL A 17 27.56 -32.34 -27.91
C VAL A 17 28.46 -31.43 -27.07
N CYS A 18 29.79 -31.64 -27.07
CA CYS A 18 30.73 -30.74 -26.41
C CYS A 18 30.95 -29.41 -27.16
N LEU A 19 30.74 -29.36 -28.49
CA LEU A 19 30.90 -28.13 -29.28
C LEU A 19 29.64 -27.24 -29.33
N LEU A 20 28.46 -27.76 -28.95
CA LEU A 20 27.23 -26.97 -28.82
C LEU A 20 27.00 -26.40 -27.40
N GLY A 21 27.79 -26.82 -26.41
CA GLY A 21 27.77 -26.31 -25.04
C GLY A 21 28.64 -25.06 -24.78
N TRP A 22 29.28 -24.51 -25.81
CA TRP A 22 30.32 -23.48 -25.68
C TRP A 22 30.02 -22.16 -26.40
N VAL A 23 28.73 -21.83 -26.61
CA VAL A 23 28.30 -20.54 -27.21
C VAL A 23 27.16 -19.87 -26.41
N ALA A 24 26.97 -20.23 -25.14
CA ALA A 24 26.07 -19.49 -24.24
C ALA A 24 26.74 -19.17 -22.90
N GLY A 25 28.03 -18.83 -22.94
CA GLY A 25 28.58 -17.87 -21.99
C GLY A 25 28.08 -16.49 -22.40
N ALA A 26 26.79 -16.21 -22.16
CA ALA A 26 26.45 -14.82 -21.93
C ALA A 26 27.32 -14.41 -20.74
N ASP A 27 28.25 -13.50 -20.96
CA ASP A 27 28.86 -12.73 -19.89
C ASP A 27 27.70 -12.16 -19.06
N CYS A 28 27.31 -12.88 -18.01
CA CYS A 28 26.69 -12.25 -16.85
C CYS A 28 27.80 -11.42 -16.23
N ALA A 29 28.16 -10.31 -16.88
CA ALA A 29 28.95 -9.27 -16.26
C ALA A 29 28.26 -8.99 -14.93
N GLU A 30 28.98 -9.24 -13.82
CA GLU A 30 28.45 -8.88 -12.51
C GLU A 30 27.96 -7.43 -12.61
N PRO A 31 26.73 -7.13 -12.17
CA PRO A 31 26.21 -5.78 -12.27
C PRO A 31 27.22 -4.84 -11.60
N VAL A 32 27.79 -3.94 -12.40
CA VAL A 32 28.87 -3.06 -11.95
C VAL A 32 28.37 -2.24 -10.76
N ARG A 33 28.78 -2.64 -9.55
CA ARG A 33 28.39 -1.99 -8.31
C ARG A 33 28.93 -0.58 -8.29
N LYS A 34 28.02 0.41 -8.28
CA LYS A 34 28.37 1.82 -8.16
C LYS A 34 28.68 2.15 -6.71
N LYS A 35 29.78 2.87 -6.47
CA LYS A 35 30.21 3.33 -5.15
C LYS A 35 29.93 4.81 -4.99
N VAL A 36 29.07 5.15 -4.04
CA VAL A 36 28.63 6.52 -3.79
C VAL A 36 29.02 6.92 -2.37
N LEU A 37 29.72 8.05 -2.24
CA LEU A 37 29.97 8.68 -0.95
C LEU A 37 28.98 9.82 -0.72
N VAL A 38 28.20 9.75 0.35
CA VAL A 38 27.39 10.85 0.85
C VAL A 38 28.19 11.56 1.94
N LEU A 39 28.76 12.71 1.63
CA LEU A 39 29.42 13.59 2.57
C LEU A 39 28.39 14.53 3.20
N ASN A 40 28.05 14.27 4.45
CA ASN A 40 27.01 14.99 5.18
C ASN A 40 27.62 16.04 6.10
N SER A 41 27.15 17.29 6.03
CA SER A 41 27.66 18.37 6.87
C SER A 41 27.54 18.12 8.38
N TYR A 42 26.49 17.42 8.83
CA TYR A 42 26.09 17.41 10.24
C TYR A 42 26.25 16.02 10.87
N HIS A 43 25.84 15.84 12.13
CA HIS A 43 25.83 14.55 12.81
C HIS A 43 24.56 13.74 12.50
N SER A 44 24.65 12.42 12.61
CA SER A 44 23.48 11.54 12.65
C SER A 44 22.60 11.90 13.84
N GLY A 45 21.28 12.00 13.62
CA GLY A 45 20.31 12.44 14.63
C GLY A 45 19.83 13.88 14.43
N TYR A 46 20.48 14.65 13.54
CA TYR A 46 19.97 15.95 13.12
C TYR A 46 18.87 15.76 12.07
N LYS A 47 17.61 15.76 12.52
CA LYS A 47 16.42 15.35 11.74
C LYS A 47 16.39 15.81 10.28
N GLY A 48 16.63 17.10 10.01
CA GLY A 48 16.55 17.62 8.63
C GLY A 48 17.58 16.98 7.70
N SER A 49 18.78 16.77 8.21
CA SER A 49 19.86 16.09 7.49
C SER A 49 19.59 14.58 7.35
N ASP A 50 19.06 13.94 8.40
CA ASP A 50 18.67 12.53 8.33
C ASP A 50 17.56 12.29 7.29
N ASP A 51 16.57 13.19 7.20
CA ASP A 51 15.50 13.14 6.21
C ASP A 51 16.07 13.25 4.78
N ALA A 52 17.02 14.15 4.54
CA ALA A 52 17.70 14.29 3.25
C ALA A 52 18.50 13.03 2.88
N VAL A 53 19.29 12.47 3.81
CA VAL A 53 20.03 11.21 3.59
C VAL A 53 19.08 10.04 3.33
N ALA A 54 17.95 9.97 4.03
CA ALA A 54 16.94 8.94 3.79
C ALA A 54 16.37 9.06 2.36
N GLY A 55 16.00 10.28 1.93
CA GLY A 55 15.54 10.55 0.57
C GLY A 55 16.57 10.15 -0.50
N ILE A 56 17.85 10.44 -0.24
CA ILE A 56 18.96 10.04 -1.11
C ILE A 56 19.03 8.51 -1.22
N LYS A 57 19.14 7.81 -0.08
CA LYS A 57 19.30 6.36 -0.01
C LYS A 57 18.15 5.62 -0.68
N GLU A 58 16.92 5.97 -0.33
CA GLU A 58 15.73 5.32 -0.85
C GLU A 58 15.61 5.47 -2.37
N THR A 59 15.91 6.65 -2.89
CA THR A 59 15.80 6.94 -4.32
C THR A 59 16.91 6.25 -5.12
N LEU A 60 18.16 6.30 -4.62
CA LEU A 60 19.30 5.60 -5.24
C LEU A 60 19.06 4.09 -5.26
N LEU A 61 18.74 3.47 -4.13
CA LEU A 61 18.56 2.02 -4.04
C LEU A 61 17.33 1.52 -4.79
N ARG A 62 16.28 2.34 -4.92
CA ARG A 62 15.13 2.00 -5.77
C ARG A 62 15.51 1.96 -7.25
N ALA A 63 16.39 2.86 -7.70
CA ALA A 63 16.76 2.98 -9.12
C ALA A 63 17.98 2.13 -9.52
N LEU A 64 18.90 1.89 -8.57
CA LEU A 64 20.16 1.17 -8.71
C LEU A 64 20.39 0.31 -7.45
N PRO A 65 19.73 -0.87 -7.32
CA PRO A 65 19.71 -1.66 -6.09
C PRO A 65 21.08 -2.14 -5.59
N GLU A 66 22.03 -2.35 -6.50
CA GLU A 66 23.39 -2.83 -6.20
C GLU A 66 24.39 -1.70 -5.83
N THR A 67 23.90 -0.47 -5.62
CA THR A 67 24.75 0.68 -5.25
C THR A 67 25.27 0.55 -3.82
N GLU A 68 26.58 0.62 -3.65
CA GLU A 68 27.22 0.75 -2.34
C GLU A 68 27.18 2.22 -1.90
N ILE A 69 26.41 2.52 -0.86
CA ILE A 69 26.27 3.88 -0.33
C ILE A 69 27.01 3.98 1.01
N GLN A 70 28.08 4.78 1.05
CA GLN A 70 28.77 5.15 2.27
C GLN A 70 28.34 6.55 2.71
N VAL A 71 28.03 6.74 3.99
CA VAL A 71 27.71 8.08 4.55
C VAL A 71 28.81 8.49 5.52
N GLU A 72 29.35 9.69 5.34
CA GLU A 72 30.32 10.31 6.23
C GLU A 72 29.67 11.55 6.86
N TYR A 73 29.57 11.57 8.19
CA TYR A 73 29.00 12.69 8.94
C TYR A 73 30.12 13.58 9.47
N LEU A 74 30.13 14.85 9.06
CA LEU A 74 31.19 15.81 9.39
C LEU A 74 30.95 16.53 10.72
N ASP A 75 29.74 16.49 11.27
CA ASP A 75 29.37 17.10 12.56
C ASP A 75 29.76 18.59 12.72
N SER A 76 29.55 19.38 11.67
CA SER A 76 29.89 20.81 11.65
C SER A 76 28.89 21.70 12.42
N LYS A 77 27.84 21.13 13.04
CA LYS A 77 26.92 21.87 13.93
C LYS A 77 27.44 21.93 15.36
N ASN A 78 28.16 20.89 15.79
CA ASN A 78 28.73 20.83 17.12
C ASN A 78 30.17 21.34 17.14
N ASN A 79 30.85 21.33 15.99
CA ASN A 79 32.26 21.71 15.85
C ASN A 79 32.43 22.77 14.75
N SER A 80 33.34 23.72 14.96
CA SER A 80 33.61 24.79 13.99
C SER A 80 35.01 25.37 14.18
N GLY A 81 35.48 26.12 13.17
CA GLY A 81 36.75 26.85 13.21
C GLY A 81 37.83 26.22 12.35
N LYS A 82 38.85 27.02 12.01
CA LYS A 82 39.87 26.66 11.03
C LYS A 82 40.67 25.40 11.37
N GLU A 83 40.95 25.18 12.65
CA GLU A 83 41.67 23.98 13.09
C GLU A 83 40.82 22.72 12.87
N PHE A 84 39.53 22.78 13.23
CA PHE A 84 38.58 21.70 12.97
C PHE A 84 38.48 21.41 11.47
N ASP A 85 38.35 22.45 10.64
CA ASP A 85 38.28 22.30 9.17
C ASP A 85 39.52 21.59 8.60
N ALA A 86 40.71 21.97 9.07
CA ALA A 86 41.96 21.32 8.65
C ALA A 86 41.99 19.83 9.04
N LYS A 87 41.56 19.49 10.26
CA LYS A 87 41.50 18.10 10.73
C LYS A 87 40.48 17.25 9.98
N VAL A 88 39.33 17.83 9.62
CA VAL A 88 38.34 17.16 8.77
C VAL A 88 38.95 16.80 7.42
N VAL A 89 39.59 17.77 6.75
CA VAL A 89 40.20 17.52 5.43
C VAL A 89 41.33 16.49 5.52
N ASP A 90 42.16 16.54 6.56
CA ASP A 90 43.23 15.55 6.78
C ASP A 90 42.67 14.14 7.02
N LEU A 91 41.59 14.02 7.81
CA LEU A 91 40.90 12.75 8.04
C LEU A 91 40.29 12.19 6.76
N LEU A 92 39.59 13.02 5.97
CA LEU A 92 39.01 12.61 4.69
C LEU A 92 40.09 12.12 3.72
N ARG A 93 41.21 12.86 3.63
CA ARG A 93 42.36 12.45 2.82
C ARG A 93 42.91 11.10 3.27
N PHE A 94 43.12 10.92 4.58
CA PHE A 94 43.62 9.66 5.13
C PHE A 94 42.69 8.48 4.84
N LYS A 95 41.37 8.65 5.02
CA LYS A 95 40.37 7.59 4.81
C LYS A 95 40.18 7.22 3.34
N TYR A 96 40.27 8.19 2.43
CA TYR A 96 39.80 8.02 1.05
C TYR A 96 40.89 8.07 -0.03
N GLN A 97 42.15 8.34 0.32
CA GLN A 97 43.28 8.36 -0.63
C GLN A 97 43.47 7.10 -1.51
N GLN A 98 43.00 5.93 -1.05
CA GLN A 98 43.07 4.66 -1.81
C GLN A 98 41.68 4.12 -2.20
N ARG A 99 40.65 4.96 -2.14
CA ARG A 99 39.27 4.58 -2.49
C ARG A 99 38.79 5.42 -3.67
N HIS A 100 38.17 4.74 -4.64
CA HIS A 100 37.51 5.39 -5.75
C HIS A 100 35.99 5.34 -5.55
N PHE A 101 35.33 6.48 -5.78
CA PHE A 101 33.88 6.60 -5.83
C PHE A 101 33.45 7.00 -7.24
N ASP A 102 32.34 6.44 -7.69
CA ASP A 102 31.71 6.81 -8.97
C ASP A 102 31.00 8.18 -8.89
N LEU A 103 30.58 8.57 -7.69
CA LEU A 103 29.89 9.82 -7.41
C LEU A 103 30.09 10.25 -5.96
N ILE A 104 30.25 11.55 -5.73
CA ILE A 104 30.12 12.18 -4.41
C ILE A 104 28.79 12.93 -4.33
N LEU A 105 28.04 12.69 -3.27
CA LEU A 105 26.87 13.48 -2.88
C LEU A 105 27.24 14.33 -1.66
N SER A 106 27.07 15.65 -1.70
CA SER A 106 27.27 16.50 -0.52
C SER A 106 25.94 17.06 -0.02
N THR A 107 25.70 17.04 1.29
CA THR A 107 24.53 17.67 1.93
C THR A 107 24.93 18.91 2.71
N ASP A 108 24.18 20.00 2.54
CA ASP A 108 24.37 21.31 3.18
C ASP A 108 25.69 22.03 2.85
N ASP A 109 25.79 23.27 3.31
CA ASP A 109 26.86 24.20 2.96
C ASP A 109 28.27 23.72 3.35
N TYR A 110 28.44 23.06 4.51
CA TYR A 110 29.77 22.70 5.02
C TYR A 110 30.44 21.63 4.17
N ALA A 111 29.75 20.52 3.92
CA ALA A 111 30.23 19.45 3.06
C ALA A 111 30.46 19.95 1.64
N PHE A 112 29.55 20.78 1.10
CA PHE A 112 29.77 21.39 -0.21
C PHE A 112 31.03 22.26 -0.23
N ASN A 113 31.26 23.11 0.78
CA ASN A 113 32.45 23.96 0.85
C ASN A 113 33.74 23.13 0.92
N VAL A 114 33.75 22.01 1.65
CA VAL A 114 34.89 21.07 1.68
C VAL A 114 35.14 20.49 0.29
N ILE A 115 34.09 20.05 -0.41
CA ILE A 115 34.20 19.54 -1.79
C ILE A 115 34.68 20.65 -2.73
N GLU A 116 34.08 21.83 -2.67
CA GLU A 116 34.42 22.96 -3.53
C GLU A 116 35.89 23.36 -3.41
N ALA A 117 36.43 23.37 -2.19
CA ALA A 117 37.82 23.76 -1.93
C ALA A 117 38.84 22.63 -2.14
N HIS A 118 38.46 21.37 -1.87
CA HIS A 118 39.42 20.27 -1.75
C HIS A 118 39.13 19.04 -2.63
N ARG A 119 38.11 19.07 -3.50
CA ARG A 119 37.77 17.94 -4.38
C ARG A 119 38.95 17.42 -5.19
N PRO A 120 39.76 18.24 -5.89
CA PRO A 120 40.86 17.70 -6.69
C PRO A 120 41.85 16.87 -5.86
N GLN A 121 42.09 17.26 -4.60
CA GLN A 121 43.02 16.59 -3.69
C GLN A 121 42.39 15.38 -2.97
N LEU A 122 41.08 15.40 -2.73
CA LEU A 122 40.37 14.35 -2.00
C LEU A 122 39.78 13.26 -2.90
N PHE A 123 39.23 13.65 -4.05
CA PHE A 123 38.40 12.82 -4.92
C PHE A 123 38.72 13.00 -6.42
N GLY A 124 39.76 13.77 -6.77
CA GLY A 124 40.15 14.00 -8.17
C GLY A 124 39.03 14.60 -9.01
N ALA A 125 38.71 13.93 -10.13
CA ALA A 125 37.67 14.36 -11.07
C ALA A 125 36.30 13.72 -10.82
N THR A 126 36.11 12.95 -9.74
CA THR A 126 34.84 12.25 -9.46
C THR A 126 33.66 13.23 -9.50
N PRO A 127 32.59 12.92 -10.24
CA PRO A 127 31.37 13.73 -10.30
C PRO A 127 30.79 14.08 -8.93
N VAL A 128 30.28 15.30 -8.78
CA VAL A 128 29.62 15.77 -7.57
C VAL A 128 28.18 16.15 -7.86
N VAL A 129 27.28 15.66 -7.02
CA VAL A 129 25.92 16.18 -6.89
C VAL A 129 25.77 16.79 -5.50
N PHE A 130 25.38 18.06 -5.39
CA PHE A 130 25.13 18.67 -4.08
C PHE A 130 23.64 18.90 -3.82
N CYS A 131 23.27 18.94 -2.56
CA CYS A 131 21.96 19.35 -2.06
C CYS A 131 22.12 20.03 -0.71
N GLY A 132 21.10 20.71 -0.22
CA GLY A 132 21.09 21.37 1.10
C GLY A 132 21.80 22.72 1.14
N THR A 133 22.43 23.15 0.06
CA THR A 133 23.09 24.45 0.03
C THR A 133 22.04 25.56 -0.02
N ASN A 134 22.03 26.42 0.99
CA ASN A 134 20.96 27.40 1.17
C ASN A 134 21.11 28.56 0.18
N SER A 135 20.10 28.77 -0.67
CA SER A 135 20.07 29.88 -1.64
C SER A 135 21.35 29.98 -2.48
N PHE A 136 21.74 28.87 -3.10
CA PHE A 136 22.98 28.75 -3.84
C PHE A 136 23.05 29.73 -5.02
N ASP A 137 24.15 30.48 -5.12
CA ASP A 137 24.46 31.30 -6.29
C ASP A 137 25.20 30.46 -7.33
N GLY A 138 24.55 30.25 -8.49
CA GLY A 138 25.11 29.51 -9.62
C GLY A 138 26.46 30.05 -10.10
N SER A 139 26.77 31.34 -9.84
CA SER A 139 28.08 31.93 -10.15
C SER A 139 29.24 31.23 -9.43
N ARG A 140 29.00 30.59 -8.28
CA ARG A 140 30.01 29.80 -7.55
C ARG A 140 30.56 28.62 -8.35
N LEU A 141 29.80 28.13 -9.34
CA LEU A 141 30.20 27.05 -10.24
C LEU A 141 30.86 27.57 -11.52
N ALA A 142 30.99 28.88 -11.72
CA ALA A 142 31.64 29.44 -12.90
C ALA A 142 33.07 28.89 -13.05
N GLY A 143 33.36 28.28 -14.19
CA GLY A 143 34.65 27.65 -14.49
C GLY A 143 34.89 26.30 -13.80
N LYS A 144 33.94 25.77 -13.01
CA LYS A 144 34.03 24.47 -12.36
C LYS A 144 33.27 23.42 -13.18
N ARG A 145 33.89 22.26 -13.40
CA ARG A 145 33.32 21.15 -14.17
C ARG A 145 33.00 19.96 -13.29
N GLY A 146 32.03 19.14 -13.68
CA GLY A 146 31.67 17.91 -12.97
C GLY A 146 30.99 18.14 -11.62
N ILE A 147 30.32 19.29 -11.44
CA ILE A 147 29.52 19.61 -10.25
C ILE A 147 28.14 20.09 -10.70
N VAL A 148 27.09 19.45 -10.20
CA VAL A 148 25.69 19.89 -10.33
C VAL A 148 25.01 19.81 -8.98
N GLY A 149 23.85 20.42 -8.82
CA GLY A 149 23.11 20.23 -7.58
C GLY A 149 21.69 20.74 -7.57
N ILE A 150 21.05 20.53 -6.43
CA ILE A 150 19.74 21.05 -6.09
C ILE A 150 19.91 22.24 -5.15
N ASP A 151 19.37 23.39 -5.53
CA ASP A 151 19.35 24.59 -4.70
C ASP A 151 18.21 24.49 -3.66
N GLU A 152 18.60 24.51 -2.39
CA GLU A 152 17.67 24.54 -1.28
C GLU A 152 17.17 25.98 -1.09
N ARG A 153 16.05 26.29 -1.73
CA ARG A 153 15.39 27.59 -1.58
C ARG A 153 13.88 27.42 -1.29
N PRO A 154 13.37 27.94 -0.16
CA PRO A 154 11.94 28.02 0.08
C PRO A 154 11.29 28.96 -0.95
N SER A 155 10.11 28.59 -1.46
CA SER A 155 9.42 29.41 -2.46
C SER A 155 8.59 30.52 -1.79
N PHE A 156 9.25 31.59 -1.31
CA PHE A 156 8.55 32.72 -0.70
C PHE A 156 7.52 33.36 -1.64
N LYS A 157 7.85 33.51 -2.93
CA LYS A 157 6.92 34.06 -3.91
C LYS A 157 5.65 33.22 -4.05
N ALA A 158 5.79 31.90 -4.19
CA ALA A 158 4.63 31.01 -4.33
C ALA A 158 3.81 30.96 -3.04
N THR A 159 4.45 30.99 -1.86
CA THR A 159 3.74 31.09 -0.57
C THR A 159 3.00 32.42 -0.46
N LEU A 160 3.58 33.55 -0.88
CA LEU A 160 2.89 34.84 -0.90
C LEU A 160 1.70 34.85 -1.88
N ASP A 161 1.86 34.30 -3.08
CA ASP A 161 0.77 34.19 -4.05
C ASP A 161 -0.38 33.33 -3.50
N LEU A 162 -0.05 32.21 -2.85
CA LEU A 162 -1.00 31.36 -2.15
C LEU A 162 -1.72 32.11 -1.02
N ILE A 163 -1.00 32.90 -0.22
CA ILE A 163 -1.61 33.74 0.83
C ILE A 163 -2.63 34.69 0.22
N PHE A 164 -2.31 35.39 -0.87
CA PHE A 164 -3.24 36.30 -1.53
C PHE A 164 -4.43 35.59 -2.19
N ALA A 165 -4.24 34.37 -2.69
CA ALA A 165 -5.33 33.56 -3.25
C ALA A 165 -6.31 33.08 -2.16
N LEU A 166 -5.79 32.64 -1.01
CA LEU A 166 -6.60 32.15 0.11
C LEU A 166 -7.21 33.30 0.94
N HIS A 167 -6.49 34.42 1.04
CA HIS A 167 -6.86 35.61 1.83
C HIS A 167 -6.79 36.90 0.99
N PRO A 168 -7.74 37.14 0.06
CA PRO A 168 -7.71 38.32 -0.83
C PRO A 168 -7.77 39.68 -0.12
N ALA A 169 -8.30 39.69 1.11
CA ALA A 169 -8.39 40.88 1.95
C ALA A 169 -7.08 41.22 2.69
N THR A 170 -6.03 40.40 2.55
CA THR A 170 -4.72 40.66 3.20
C THR A 170 -4.16 42.00 2.74
N ARG A 171 -3.82 42.86 3.71
CA ARG A 171 -3.16 44.16 3.49
C ARG A 171 -1.88 44.31 4.30
N ASN A 172 -1.66 43.46 5.29
CA ASN A 172 -0.46 43.49 6.13
C ASN A 172 0.15 42.08 6.23
N ILE A 173 1.42 41.95 5.90
CA ILE A 173 2.18 40.71 6.03
C ILE A 173 3.31 40.96 7.03
N VAL A 174 3.28 40.25 8.14
CA VAL A 174 4.30 40.29 9.17
C VAL A 174 5.26 39.15 8.96
N VAL A 175 6.54 39.44 8.97
CA VAL A 175 7.61 38.47 8.80
C VAL A 175 8.30 38.27 10.13
N ILE A 176 8.39 37.03 10.61
CA ILE A 176 9.10 36.69 11.84
C ILE A 176 10.35 35.88 11.48
N ARG A 177 11.52 36.42 11.83
CA ARG A 177 12.83 35.83 11.60
C ARG A 177 13.76 36.01 12.81
N ASP A 178 14.91 35.36 12.75
CA ASP A 178 16.03 35.56 13.67
C ASP A 178 17.23 36.23 12.98
N ASP A 179 18.28 36.52 13.75
CA ASP A 179 19.47 37.23 13.28
C ASP A 179 20.63 36.29 12.88
N SER A 180 20.38 34.99 12.71
CA SER A 180 21.36 34.09 12.11
C SER A 180 21.64 34.45 10.66
N VAL A 181 22.78 33.96 10.15
CA VAL A 181 23.14 34.04 8.73
C VAL A 181 22.02 33.47 7.85
N THR A 182 21.45 32.31 8.22
CA THR A 182 20.31 31.71 7.51
C THR A 182 19.08 32.63 7.53
N GLY A 183 18.76 33.24 8.67
CA GLY A 183 17.66 34.21 8.78
C GLY A 183 17.82 35.41 7.86
N GLN A 184 19.04 35.97 7.76
CA GLN A 184 19.36 37.09 6.87
C GLN A 184 19.30 36.71 5.38
N LEU A 185 19.80 35.54 5.00
CA LEU A 185 19.70 35.04 3.62
C LEU A 185 18.22 34.87 3.21
N ASN A 186 17.42 34.26 4.09
CA ASN A 186 15.99 34.09 3.86
C ASN A 186 15.25 35.43 3.78
N GLU A 187 15.62 36.41 4.61
CA GLU A 187 15.09 37.76 4.55
C GLU A 187 15.35 38.42 3.18
N MET A 188 16.58 38.32 2.65
CA MET A 188 16.91 38.87 1.34
C MET A 188 16.05 38.25 0.23
N GLU A 189 15.90 36.92 0.23
CA GLU A 189 15.05 36.23 -0.75
C GLU A 189 13.57 36.58 -0.58
N PHE A 190 13.08 36.67 0.67
CA PHE A 190 11.73 37.11 0.96
C PHE A 190 11.49 38.55 0.45
N ARG A 191 12.42 39.47 0.68
CA ARG A 191 12.34 40.86 0.22
C ARG A 191 12.28 40.95 -1.31
N LYS A 192 13.04 40.12 -2.04
CA LYS A 192 12.94 40.05 -3.51
C LYS A 192 11.54 39.63 -3.95
N ALA A 193 10.95 38.64 -3.30
CA ALA A 193 9.59 38.20 -3.60
C ALA A 193 8.53 39.26 -3.21
N ALA A 194 8.65 39.85 -2.03
CA ALA A 194 7.76 40.90 -1.53
C ALA A 194 7.82 42.17 -2.38
N ALA A 195 8.98 42.50 -2.97
CA ALA A 195 9.15 43.66 -3.83
C ALA A 195 8.19 43.67 -5.03
N GLN A 196 7.86 42.49 -5.56
CA GLN A 196 6.92 42.32 -6.68
C GLN A 196 5.45 42.44 -6.26
N LEU A 197 5.17 42.53 -4.96
CA LEU A 197 3.83 42.51 -4.37
C LEU A 197 3.57 43.73 -3.45
N LYS A 198 4.44 44.75 -3.51
CA LYS A 198 4.36 45.96 -2.68
C LYS A 198 3.04 46.72 -2.82
N ASP A 199 2.42 46.68 -3.99
CA ASP A 199 1.14 47.35 -4.24
C ASP A 199 -0.06 46.61 -3.62
N LYS A 200 0.12 45.36 -3.18
CA LYS A 200 -0.97 44.53 -2.61
C LYS A 200 -1.03 44.58 -1.09
N ALA A 201 0.11 44.71 -0.41
CA ALA A 201 0.20 44.69 1.04
C ALA A 201 1.45 45.41 1.56
N THR A 202 1.38 45.86 2.81
CA THR A 202 2.55 46.29 3.58
C THR A 202 3.27 45.08 4.16
N PHE A 203 4.61 45.11 4.14
CA PHE A 203 5.45 44.04 4.69
C PHE A 203 6.23 44.58 5.89
N SER A 204 6.01 43.98 7.06
CA SER A 204 6.66 44.38 8.32
C SER A 204 7.63 43.29 8.76
N ASP A 205 8.90 43.62 8.97
CA ASP A 205 9.93 42.69 9.44
C ASP A 205 10.07 42.76 10.96
N TRP A 206 9.88 41.63 11.65
CA TRP A 206 10.04 41.49 13.09
C TRP A 206 11.20 40.53 13.38
N ALA A 207 12.30 41.11 13.89
CA ALA A 207 13.52 40.41 14.28
C ALA A 207 14.07 40.95 15.60
N GLY A 208 14.97 40.21 16.23
CA GLY A 208 15.66 40.61 17.47
C GLY A 208 14.76 40.73 18.72
N LEU A 209 13.50 40.31 18.66
CA LEU A 209 12.58 40.34 19.80
C LEU A 209 12.70 39.09 20.68
N ARG A 210 12.35 39.24 21.96
CA ARG A 210 12.15 38.11 22.87
C ARG A 210 10.84 37.39 22.57
N LEU A 211 10.76 36.10 22.91
CA LEU A 211 9.57 35.28 22.67
C LEU A 211 8.28 35.90 23.23
N ASP A 212 8.31 36.43 24.45
CA ASP A 212 7.15 37.06 25.08
C ASP A 212 6.71 38.34 24.34
N GLN A 213 7.66 39.06 23.75
CA GLN A 213 7.38 40.24 22.92
C GLN A 213 6.75 39.84 21.58
N PHE A 214 7.26 38.77 20.94
CA PHE A 214 6.61 38.21 19.74
C PHE A 214 5.17 37.78 20.04
N ILE A 215 4.93 37.07 21.13
CA ILE A 215 3.59 36.63 21.56
C ILE A 215 2.68 37.83 21.80
N SER A 216 3.15 38.83 22.55
CA SER A 216 2.36 40.01 22.88
C SER A 216 1.96 40.81 21.64
N ARG A 217 2.92 41.10 20.74
CA ARG A 217 2.62 41.81 19.48
C ARG A 217 1.73 41.01 18.54
N THR A 218 1.91 39.68 18.51
CA THR A 218 1.10 38.79 17.67
C THR A 218 -0.38 38.84 18.07
N ARG A 219 -0.69 38.96 19.36
CA ARG A 219 -2.08 39.10 19.86
C ARG A 219 -2.77 40.37 19.38
N GLU A 220 -2.01 41.42 19.07
CA GLU A 220 -2.55 42.72 18.67
C GLU A 220 -2.90 42.79 17.17
N LEU A 221 -2.46 41.81 16.37
CA LEU A 221 -2.71 41.78 14.93
C LEU A 221 -4.21 41.71 14.62
N LYS A 222 -4.62 42.51 13.63
CA LYS A 222 -6.02 42.63 13.21
C LYS A 222 -6.31 41.78 11.98
N PRO A 223 -7.60 41.42 11.74
CA PRO A 223 -8.02 40.77 10.49
C PRO A 223 -7.50 41.52 9.26
N GLY A 224 -7.14 40.77 8.20
CA GLY A 224 -6.41 41.31 7.05
C GLY A 224 -4.89 41.34 7.23
N SER A 225 -4.39 40.82 8.36
CA SER A 225 -2.96 40.51 8.55
C SER A 225 -2.68 39.01 8.38
N VAL A 226 -1.48 38.67 7.95
CA VAL A 226 -0.96 37.29 7.92
C VAL A 226 0.49 37.29 8.42
N ILE A 227 0.92 36.23 9.11
CA ILE A 227 2.31 36.05 9.53
C ILE A 227 3.01 35.07 8.58
N VAL A 228 4.24 35.38 8.18
CA VAL A 228 5.18 34.45 7.53
C VAL A 228 6.33 34.20 8.49
N TYR A 229 6.53 32.95 8.89
CA TYR A 229 7.51 32.55 9.89
C TYR A 229 8.66 31.76 9.27
N PHE A 230 9.90 32.19 9.54
CA PHE A 230 11.11 31.46 9.13
C PHE A 230 12.29 31.63 10.10
N ALA A 231 12.00 31.87 11.39
CA ALA A 231 13.03 31.93 12.42
C ALA A 231 13.55 30.52 12.77
N SER A 232 14.88 30.39 12.85
CA SER A 232 15.61 29.18 13.24
C SER A 232 15.62 28.97 14.77
N PHE A 233 15.58 30.06 15.52
CA PHE A 233 15.42 30.08 16.97
C PHE A 233 14.83 31.41 17.40
N VAL A 234 14.34 31.48 18.64
CA VAL A 234 13.95 32.73 19.29
C VAL A 234 14.54 32.71 20.70
N GLN A 235 14.95 33.87 21.22
CA GLN A 235 15.42 33.94 22.60
C GLN A 235 14.24 34.19 23.56
N ASP A 236 14.24 33.54 24.71
CA ASP A 236 13.29 33.85 25.79
C ASP A 236 13.74 35.09 26.59
N GLY A 237 12.98 35.42 27.65
CA GLY A 237 13.27 36.54 28.54
C GLY A 237 14.60 36.44 29.30
N ASN A 238 15.15 35.23 29.45
CA ASN A 238 16.43 34.99 30.13
C ASN A 238 17.64 35.06 29.18
N GLY A 239 17.39 35.05 27.87
CA GLY A 239 18.46 34.97 26.88
C GLY A 239 18.64 33.59 26.25
N ASP A 240 17.93 32.59 26.77
CA ASP A 240 18.11 31.21 26.36
C ASP A 240 17.46 30.97 24.99
N ARG A 241 18.07 30.08 24.21
CA ARG A 241 17.58 29.74 22.87
C ARG A 241 16.41 28.76 22.97
N VAL A 242 15.25 29.22 22.52
CA VAL A 242 14.08 28.40 22.27
C VAL A 242 14.11 27.91 20.82
N SER A 243 13.92 26.60 20.63
CA SER A 243 13.86 25.99 19.30
C SER A 243 12.76 26.63 18.43
N SER A 244 13.01 26.73 17.11
CA SER A 244 12.04 27.24 16.12
C SER A 244 10.62 26.69 16.32
N ASN A 245 10.50 25.36 16.40
CA ASN A 245 9.19 24.71 16.49
C ASN A 245 8.46 24.96 17.82
N GLU A 246 9.17 25.15 18.94
CA GLU A 246 8.53 25.52 20.22
C GLU A 246 8.11 26.99 20.21
N ALA A 247 8.96 27.89 19.70
CA ALA A 247 8.62 29.29 19.55
C ALA A 247 7.41 29.48 18.63
N LEU A 248 7.39 28.82 17.48
CA LEU A 248 6.28 28.82 16.53
C LEU A 248 4.97 28.36 17.17
N ARG A 249 4.97 27.28 17.96
CA ARG A 249 3.77 26.80 18.65
C ARG A 249 3.17 27.87 19.55
N ARG A 250 4.02 28.54 20.34
CA ARG A 250 3.58 29.59 21.28
C ARG A 250 3.08 30.83 20.56
N ILE A 251 3.78 31.25 19.51
CA ILE A 251 3.40 32.40 18.67
C ILE A 251 2.07 32.12 17.96
N SER A 252 1.94 30.99 17.25
CA SER A 252 0.71 30.63 16.54
C SER A 252 -0.48 30.44 17.47
N SER A 253 -0.30 29.82 18.65
CA SER A 253 -1.38 29.66 19.63
C SER A 253 -1.93 31.01 20.12
N ALA A 254 -1.08 32.04 20.20
CA ALA A 254 -1.49 33.38 20.56
C ALA A 254 -2.00 34.22 19.37
N SER A 255 -1.83 33.74 18.13
CA SER A 255 -2.16 34.49 16.93
C SER A 255 -3.66 34.48 16.62
N PRO A 256 -4.29 35.65 16.45
CA PRO A 256 -5.64 35.75 15.90
C PRO A 256 -5.67 35.61 14.37
N VAL A 257 -4.51 35.57 13.70
CA VAL A 257 -4.38 35.53 12.24
C VAL A 257 -3.57 34.32 11.76
N PRO A 258 -3.78 33.88 10.50
CA PRO A 258 -3.02 32.77 9.90
C PRO A 258 -1.51 32.95 9.95
N VAL A 259 -0.79 31.87 10.22
CA VAL A 259 0.68 31.80 10.14
C VAL A 259 1.06 30.86 8.99
N TYR A 260 1.94 31.30 8.09
CA TYR A 260 2.48 30.50 6.99
C TYR A 260 4.00 30.32 7.18
N GLY A 261 4.58 29.33 6.51
CA GLY A 261 6.00 29.03 6.61
C GLY A 261 6.62 28.62 5.27
N GLY A 262 7.92 28.32 5.30
CA GLY A 262 8.69 27.86 4.14
C GLY A 262 9.12 26.39 4.21
N TRP A 263 8.97 25.72 5.37
CA TRP A 263 9.49 24.38 5.60
C TRP A 263 8.43 23.44 6.15
N GLU A 264 8.48 22.19 5.71
CA GLU A 264 7.56 21.13 6.14
C GLU A 264 7.62 20.88 7.65
N PHE A 265 8.81 20.96 8.27
CA PHE A 265 8.97 20.67 9.70
C PHE A 265 8.23 21.65 10.63
N ASN A 266 7.70 22.76 10.09
CA ASN A 266 6.82 23.67 10.81
C ASN A 266 5.34 23.19 10.82
N LEU A 267 4.94 22.29 9.92
CA LEU A 267 3.59 21.70 9.92
C LEU A 267 3.34 20.93 11.22
N GLY A 268 2.09 20.98 11.71
CA GLY A 268 1.74 20.42 13.03
C GLY A 268 2.25 21.25 14.20
N LYS A 269 3.00 22.33 13.94
CA LYS A 269 3.57 23.22 14.98
C LYS A 269 2.93 24.62 14.97
N GLY A 270 1.94 24.86 14.12
CA GLY A 270 1.12 26.08 14.15
C GLY A 270 1.08 26.89 12.85
N ILE A 271 1.73 26.46 11.77
CA ILE A 271 1.46 27.05 10.45
C ILE A 271 0.21 26.43 9.81
N VAL A 272 -0.53 27.25 9.07
CA VAL A 272 -1.59 26.81 8.15
C VAL A 272 -1.01 25.97 7.03
N GLY A 273 0.14 26.38 6.49
CA GLY A 273 0.78 25.71 5.37
C GLY A 273 1.67 26.64 4.55
N GLY A 274 1.86 26.29 3.29
CA GLY A 274 2.63 27.07 2.31
C GLY A 274 3.06 26.21 1.13
N ARG A 275 3.86 26.79 0.23
CA ARG A 275 4.68 26.01 -0.70
C ARG A 275 5.99 25.68 0.01
N LEU A 276 5.98 24.52 0.68
CA LEU A 276 6.99 24.13 1.66
C LEU A 276 8.10 23.31 1.03
N LEU A 277 9.30 23.53 1.56
CA LEU A 277 10.46 22.69 1.34
C LEU A 277 10.35 21.42 2.21
N ASN A 278 10.47 20.26 1.57
CA ASN A 278 10.56 18.95 2.21
C ASN A 278 11.96 18.38 1.98
N LEU A 279 12.72 18.18 3.06
CA LEU A 279 14.14 17.80 2.97
C LEU A 279 14.34 16.36 2.46
N ARG A 280 13.38 15.46 2.68
CA ARG A 280 13.43 14.11 2.13
C ARG A 280 13.24 14.12 0.62
N GLU A 281 12.27 14.88 0.13
CA GLU A 281 12.05 15.09 -1.30
C GLU A 281 13.21 15.85 -1.96
N HIS A 282 13.82 16.79 -1.23
CA HIS A 282 15.03 17.48 -1.66
C HIS A 282 16.20 16.50 -1.86
N GLY A 283 16.44 15.62 -0.88
CA GLY A 283 17.42 14.54 -1.01
C GLY A 283 17.09 13.57 -2.15
N ALA A 284 15.81 13.24 -2.34
CA ALA A 284 15.36 12.40 -3.45
C ALA A 284 15.60 13.06 -4.84
N ALA A 285 15.42 14.37 -4.95
CA ALA A 285 15.72 15.12 -6.17
C ALA A 285 17.22 15.08 -6.50
N ALA A 286 18.07 15.25 -5.49
CA ALA A 286 19.52 15.12 -5.65
C ALA A 286 19.93 13.70 -6.07
N ALA A 287 19.34 12.67 -5.44
CA ALA A 287 19.53 11.29 -5.85
C ALA A 287 19.02 11.01 -7.28
N THR A 288 17.97 11.69 -7.73
CA THR A 288 17.49 11.56 -9.12
C THR A 288 18.53 12.08 -10.12
N LEU A 289 19.19 13.20 -9.82
CA LEU A 289 20.35 13.66 -10.61
C LEU A 289 21.53 12.69 -10.51
N ALA A 290 21.82 12.18 -9.32
CA ALA A 290 22.87 11.18 -9.10
C ALA A 290 22.65 9.91 -9.95
N VAL A 291 21.42 9.40 -10.03
CA VAL A 291 21.07 8.24 -10.86
C VAL A 291 21.36 8.51 -12.34
N ARG A 292 21.05 9.71 -12.84
CA ARG A 292 21.33 10.11 -14.22
C ARG A 292 22.84 10.10 -14.51
N VAL A 293 23.62 10.72 -13.63
CA VAL A 293 25.08 10.75 -13.72
C VAL A 293 25.68 9.34 -13.66
N LEU A 294 25.23 8.51 -12.72
CA LEU A 294 25.70 7.12 -12.56
C LEU A 294 25.34 6.22 -13.75
N ARG A 295 24.30 6.58 -14.52
CA ARG A 295 23.91 5.92 -15.78
C ARG A 295 24.71 6.45 -17.00
N GLY A 296 25.63 7.38 -16.81
CA GLY A 296 26.54 7.87 -17.85
C GLY A 296 26.15 9.22 -18.47
N GLU A 297 25.14 9.91 -17.94
CA GLU A 297 24.84 11.27 -18.40
C GLU A 297 25.95 12.23 -17.95
N SER A 298 26.44 13.05 -18.88
CA SER A 298 27.48 14.03 -18.58
C SER A 298 26.97 15.10 -17.62
N VAL A 299 27.67 15.28 -16.50
CA VAL A 299 27.37 16.28 -15.48
C VAL A 299 27.37 17.70 -16.07
N ASP A 300 28.31 17.99 -16.96
CA ASP A 300 28.43 19.32 -17.60
C ASP A 300 27.31 19.62 -18.61
N ALA A 301 26.53 18.61 -19.00
CA ALA A 301 25.36 18.80 -19.88
C ALA A 301 24.07 19.10 -19.09
N LEU A 302 24.08 18.89 -17.78
CA LEU A 302 22.94 19.18 -16.91
C LEU A 302 22.90 20.67 -16.55
N PRO A 303 21.72 21.23 -16.22
CA PRO A 303 21.63 22.52 -15.55
C PRO A 303 22.50 22.50 -14.28
N PRO A 304 23.44 23.45 -14.10
CA PRO A 304 24.36 23.42 -12.94
C PRO A 304 23.61 23.41 -11.61
N VAL A 305 22.45 24.06 -11.57
CA VAL A 305 21.60 24.18 -10.40
C VAL A 305 20.15 23.95 -10.80
N THR A 306 19.49 23.01 -10.14
CA THR A 306 18.05 22.76 -10.28
C THR A 306 17.32 23.23 -9.02
N PRO A 307 16.16 23.90 -9.14
CA PRO A 307 15.36 24.27 -7.96
C PRO A 307 14.87 23.05 -7.17
N SER A 308 14.86 23.16 -5.85
CA SER A 308 14.24 22.15 -4.99
C SER A 308 12.74 21.95 -5.26
N PRO A 309 12.23 20.70 -5.25
CA PRO A 309 10.79 20.46 -5.38
C PRO A 309 10.03 20.88 -4.11
N ASN A 310 9.44 22.07 -4.16
CA ASN A 310 8.56 22.56 -3.08
C ASN A 310 7.11 22.10 -3.31
N LYS A 311 6.47 21.54 -2.28
CA LYS A 311 5.10 21.01 -2.35
C LYS A 311 4.12 21.93 -1.63
N ASP A 312 2.89 22.02 -2.15
CA ASP A 312 1.80 22.68 -1.44
C ASP A 312 1.37 21.76 -0.29
N MET A 313 1.58 22.21 0.94
CA MET A 313 1.29 21.41 2.12
C MET A 313 0.59 22.24 3.20
N PHE A 314 -0.38 21.62 3.89
CA PHE A 314 -1.24 22.31 4.85
C PHE A 314 -1.57 21.46 6.08
N ASP A 315 -1.90 22.15 7.17
CA ASP A 315 -2.40 21.53 8.40
C ASP A 315 -3.93 21.65 8.48
N TYR A 316 -4.62 20.51 8.54
CA TYR A 316 -6.09 20.47 8.64
C TYR A 316 -6.63 21.25 9.85
N ASN A 317 -5.94 21.20 11.00
CA ASN A 317 -6.42 21.84 12.22
C ASN A 317 -6.37 23.37 12.09
N GLU A 318 -5.31 23.91 11.50
CA GLU A 318 -5.15 25.34 11.27
C GLU A 318 -6.04 25.83 10.12
N LEU A 319 -6.24 25.02 9.07
CA LEU A 319 -7.24 25.31 8.02
C LEU A 319 -8.64 25.46 8.64
N ARG A 320 -9.02 24.57 9.56
CA ARG A 320 -10.29 24.64 10.29
C ARG A 320 -10.35 25.86 11.22
N ARG A 321 -9.28 26.11 11.98
CA ARG A 321 -9.19 27.23 12.94
C ARG A 321 -9.42 28.58 12.26
N PHE A 322 -8.87 28.76 11.05
CA PHE A 322 -8.98 30.01 10.29
C PHE A 322 -10.05 29.97 9.19
N GLY A 323 -10.92 28.96 9.16
CA GLY A 323 -12.05 28.89 8.23
C GLY A 323 -11.66 28.78 6.75
N ILE A 324 -10.50 28.21 6.44
CA ILE A 324 -9.99 28.07 5.06
C ILE A 324 -10.58 26.80 4.43
N ALA A 325 -11.38 26.98 3.38
CA ALA A 325 -11.99 25.87 2.66
C ALA A 325 -10.96 25.06 1.87
N GLN A 326 -10.94 23.73 2.06
CA GLN A 326 -10.01 22.83 1.36
C GLN A 326 -10.16 22.88 -0.16
N GLY A 327 -11.36 23.14 -0.69
CA GLY A 327 -11.59 23.28 -2.12
C GLY A 327 -10.94 24.52 -2.76
N LYS A 328 -10.39 25.44 -1.96
CA LYS A 328 -9.60 26.58 -2.44
C LYS A 328 -8.10 26.31 -2.49
N LEU A 329 -7.65 25.17 -1.96
CA LEU A 329 -6.24 24.81 -1.97
C LEU A 329 -5.83 24.36 -3.38
N PRO A 330 -4.55 24.52 -3.76
CA PRO A 330 -4.03 23.98 -5.01
C PRO A 330 -4.35 22.48 -5.18
N ALA A 331 -4.49 22.03 -6.42
CA ALA A 331 -4.57 20.60 -6.70
C ALA A 331 -3.33 19.87 -6.17
N ASP A 332 -3.49 18.60 -5.78
CA ASP A 332 -2.42 17.77 -5.21
C ASP A 332 -1.80 18.26 -3.90
N SER A 333 -2.46 19.21 -3.22
CA SER A 333 -2.05 19.67 -1.89
C SER A 333 -2.03 18.52 -0.87
N ILE A 334 -0.91 18.38 -0.18
CA ILE A 334 -0.77 17.41 0.92
C ILE A 334 -1.34 18.05 2.18
N ILE A 335 -2.31 17.38 2.83
CA ILE A 335 -2.89 17.88 4.07
C ILE A 335 -2.64 16.88 5.19
N ILE A 336 -1.94 17.34 6.22
CA ILE A 336 -1.68 16.55 7.43
C ILE A 336 -2.76 16.78 8.49
N ASN A 337 -2.77 15.96 9.54
CA ASN A 337 -3.72 16.04 10.66
C ASN A 337 -5.20 15.97 10.25
N ARG A 338 -5.50 15.37 9.08
CA ARG A 338 -6.89 15.07 8.71
C ARG A 338 -7.47 14.09 9.73
N PRO A 339 -8.68 14.34 10.27
CA PRO A 339 -9.33 13.36 11.12
C PRO A 339 -9.51 12.07 10.31
N PRO A 340 -9.36 10.89 10.92
CA PRO A 340 -9.66 9.64 10.27
C PRO A 340 -11.10 9.70 9.73
N GLY A 341 -11.30 9.24 8.49
CA GLY A 341 -12.62 9.25 7.86
C GLY A 341 -13.64 8.49 8.68
N TYR A 342 -14.93 8.83 8.52
CA TYR A 342 -16.04 8.25 9.28
C TYR A 342 -16.00 6.71 9.33
N VAL A 343 -15.69 6.08 8.19
CA VAL A 343 -15.53 4.62 8.05
C VAL A 343 -14.44 4.06 8.96
N TYR A 344 -13.30 4.74 9.07
CA TYR A 344 -12.19 4.28 9.90
C TYR A 344 -12.49 4.48 11.39
N SER A 345 -13.10 5.61 11.76
CA SER A 345 -13.44 5.91 13.15
C SER A 345 -14.57 5.03 13.69
N HIS A 346 -15.55 4.65 12.88
CA HIS A 346 -16.73 3.87 13.28
C HIS A 346 -16.64 2.40 12.82
N ARG A 347 -15.44 1.90 12.47
CA ARG A 347 -15.26 0.54 11.93
C ARG A 347 -15.78 -0.55 12.86
N VAL A 348 -15.62 -0.39 14.17
CA VAL A 348 -16.06 -1.38 15.16
C VAL A 348 -17.58 -1.42 15.26
N GLU A 349 -18.24 -0.26 15.22
CA GLU A 349 -19.70 -0.14 15.26
C GLU A 349 -20.34 -0.67 13.98
N MET A 350 -19.72 -0.42 12.82
CA MET A 350 -20.15 -1.02 11.55
C MET A 350 -19.96 -2.55 11.54
N LEU A 351 -18.82 -3.05 12.01
CA LEU A 351 -18.60 -4.49 12.08
C LEU A 351 -19.52 -5.18 13.09
N SER A 352 -19.82 -4.54 14.22
CA SER A 352 -20.74 -5.10 15.22
C SER A 352 -22.18 -5.14 14.70
N THR A 353 -22.64 -4.07 14.03
CA THR A 353 -23.97 -4.04 13.40
C THR A 353 -24.10 -5.10 12.30
N ILE A 354 -23.11 -5.24 11.42
CA ILE A 354 -23.08 -6.31 10.41
C ILE A 354 -23.10 -7.70 11.06
N SER A 355 -22.33 -7.91 12.12
CA SER A 355 -22.27 -9.20 12.82
C SER A 355 -23.62 -9.55 13.47
N VAL A 356 -24.28 -8.58 14.10
CA VAL A 356 -25.63 -8.77 14.66
C VAL A 356 -26.63 -9.12 13.55
N LEU A 357 -26.61 -8.44 12.42
CA LEU A 357 -27.47 -8.74 11.28
C LEU A 357 -27.23 -10.14 10.72
N LEU A 358 -25.96 -10.57 10.62
CA LEU A 358 -25.60 -11.93 10.20
C LEU A 358 -26.08 -12.98 11.19
N LEU A 359 -25.93 -12.75 12.50
CA LEU A 359 -26.41 -13.65 13.53
C LEU A 359 -27.94 -13.77 13.50
N LEU A 360 -28.66 -12.67 13.29
CA LEU A 360 -30.11 -12.68 13.10
C LEU A 360 -30.52 -13.44 11.82
N ALA A 361 -29.79 -13.26 10.72
CA ALA A 361 -30.02 -14.00 9.48
C ALA A 361 -29.77 -15.50 9.65
N LEU A 362 -28.70 -15.88 10.37
CA LEU A 362 -28.40 -17.29 10.69
C LEU A 362 -29.44 -17.89 11.62
N ALA A 363 -29.87 -17.17 12.64
CA ALA A 363 -30.91 -17.62 13.57
C ALA A 363 -32.25 -17.84 12.85
N THR A 364 -32.67 -16.91 11.99
CA THR A 364 -33.89 -17.05 11.20
C THR A 364 -33.80 -18.19 10.19
N SER A 365 -32.65 -18.37 9.53
CA SER A 365 -32.38 -19.51 8.64
C SER A 365 -32.44 -20.84 9.39
N PHE A 366 -31.86 -20.89 10.59
CA PHE A 366 -31.87 -22.07 11.45
C PHE A 366 -33.30 -22.44 11.89
N VAL A 367 -34.10 -21.46 12.32
CA VAL A 367 -35.51 -21.68 12.66
C VAL A 367 -36.29 -22.22 11.46
N LYS A 368 -36.09 -21.66 10.26
CA LYS A 368 -36.70 -22.16 9.03
C LYS A 368 -36.28 -23.60 8.72
N LEU A 369 -35.00 -23.94 8.90
CA LEU A 369 -34.49 -25.29 8.67
C LEU A 369 -35.12 -26.31 9.63
N VAL A 370 -35.23 -25.97 10.92
CA VAL A 370 -35.88 -26.83 11.93
C VAL A 370 -37.35 -27.02 11.61
N ASN A 371 -38.07 -25.95 11.25
CA ASN A 371 -39.48 -26.06 10.87
C ASN A 371 -39.68 -26.89 9.60
N SER A 372 -38.82 -26.71 8.59
CA SER A 372 -38.88 -27.50 7.36
C SER A 372 -38.67 -29.00 7.62
N ARG A 373 -37.76 -29.36 8.54
CA ARG A 373 -37.55 -30.76 8.94
C ARG A 373 -38.77 -31.34 9.65
N LYS A 374 -39.41 -30.57 10.54
CA LYS A 374 -40.66 -30.98 11.21
C LYS A 374 -41.78 -31.20 10.20
N HIS A 375 -41.99 -30.28 9.25
CA HIS A 375 -42.98 -30.46 8.19
C HIS A 375 -42.71 -31.71 7.36
N LEU A 376 -41.44 -31.96 7.01
CA LEU A 376 -41.06 -33.16 6.25
C LEU A 376 -41.33 -34.45 7.02
N GLN A 377 -41.11 -34.47 8.34
CA GLN A 377 -41.45 -35.62 9.19
C GLN A 377 -42.97 -35.88 9.18
N VAL A 378 -43.79 -34.85 9.40
CA VAL A 378 -45.26 -34.98 9.37
C VAL A 378 -45.74 -35.50 8.02
N HIS A 379 -45.20 -34.98 6.91
CA HIS A 379 -45.54 -35.49 5.58
C HIS A 379 -45.11 -36.94 5.36
N ARG A 380 -43.93 -37.34 5.87
CA ARG A 380 -43.46 -38.72 5.80
C ARG A 380 -44.36 -39.67 6.58
N ASP A 381 -44.73 -39.30 7.80
CA ASP A 381 -45.61 -40.12 8.64
C ASP A 381 -47.00 -40.28 7.99
N ALA A 382 -47.53 -39.20 7.41
CA ALA A 382 -48.77 -39.26 6.63
C ALA A 382 -48.67 -40.16 5.39
N LEU A 383 -47.52 -40.17 4.70
CA LEU A 383 -47.28 -41.07 3.56
C LEU A 383 -47.20 -42.53 3.99
N VAL A 384 -46.52 -42.82 5.12
CA VAL A 384 -46.44 -44.17 5.68
C VAL A 384 -47.84 -44.67 6.03
N GLN A 385 -48.64 -43.87 6.74
CA GLN A 385 -50.02 -44.23 7.09
C GLN A 385 -50.87 -44.51 5.84
N ARG A 386 -50.75 -43.70 4.79
CA ARG A 386 -51.46 -43.94 3.52
C ARG A 386 -51.03 -45.24 2.84
N ASN A 387 -49.74 -45.56 2.86
CA ASN A 387 -49.26 -46.83 2.31
C ASN A 387 -49.82 -48.02 3.09
N GLU A 388 -49.84 -47.96 4.42
CA GLU A 388 -50.44 -49.01 5.26
C GLU A 388 -51.94 -49.18 4.99
N GLU A 389 -52.70 -48.08 4.85
CA GLU A 389 -54.11 -48.11 4.46
C GLU A 389 -54.32 -48.78 3.10
N LEU A 390 -53.47 -48.46 2.11
CA LEU A 390 -53.52 -49.06 0.77
C LEU A 390 -53.19 -50.56 0.81
N GLU A 391 -52.17 -50.97 1.55
CA GLU A 391 -51.82 -52.39 1.73
C GLU A 391 -52.95 -53.18 2.39
N GLN A 392 -53.62 -52.61 3.40
CA GLN A 392 -54.78 -53.23 4.03
C GLN A 392 -55.97 -53.33 3.07
N ALA A 393 -56.24 -52.30 2.28
CA ALA A 393 -57.30 -52.34 1.26
C ALA A 393 -56.99 -53.43 0.20
N LEU A 394 -55.74 -53.50 -0.25
CA LEU A 394 -55.29 -54.49 -1.23
C LEU A 394 -55.40 -55.93 -0.69
N SER A 395 -55.06 -56.15 0.58
CA SER A 395 -55.17 -57.48 1.20
C SER A 395 -56.62 -57.94 1.35
N LYS A 396 -57.56 -57.02 1.68
CA LYS A 396 -59.00 -57.33 1.71
C LYS A 396 -59.53 -57.73 0.34
N VAL A 397 -59.08 -57.09 -0.73
CA VAL A 397 -59.44 -57.47 -2.11
C VAL A 397 -58.94 -58.88 -2.44
N LYS A 398 -57.68 -59.21 -2.12
CA LYS A 398 -57.11 -60.55 -2.35
C LYS A 398 -57.86 -61.67 -1.61
N VAL A 399 -58.36 -61.42 -0.40
CA VAL A 399 -59.15 -62.41 0.36
C VAL A 399 -60.52 -62.64 -0.28
N LEU A 400 -61.15 -61.60 -0.83
CA LEU A 400 -62.43 -61.72 -1.54
C LEU A 400 -62.30 -62.47 -2.87
N GLU A 401 -61.13 -62.39 -3.52
CA GLU A 401 -60.80 -63.21 -4.70
C GLU A 401 -60.52 -64.69 -4.38
N GLY A 402 -60.39 -65.08 -3.10
CA GLY A 402 -60.05 -66.45 -2.69
C GLY A 402 -61.20 -67.46 -2.65
N ILE A 403 -62.46 -67.03 -2.81
CA ILE A 403 -63.60 -67.95 -2.84
C ILE A 403 -63.78 -68.47 -4.26
N ILE A 404 -63.36 -69.71 -4.50
CA ILE A 404 -63.59 -70.41 -5.77
C ILE A 404 -65.05 -70.90 -5.80
N PRO A 405 -65.93 -70.34 -6.65
CA PRO A 405 -67.31 -70.79 -6.76
C PRO A 405 -67.40 -72.17 -7.42
N VAL A 406 -67.69 -73.22 -6.63
CA VAL A 406 -67.81 -74.61 -7.10
C VAL A 406 -69.27 -75.04 -7.15
N CYS A 407 -69.69 -75.67 -8.26
CA CYS A 407 -71.03 -76.22 -8.39
C CYS A 407 -71.20 -77.40 -7.42
N MET A 408 -72.23 -77.35 -6.57
CA MET A 408 -72.47 -78.38 -5.55
C MET A 408 -72.70 -79.77 -6.17
N TYR A 409 -73.30 -79.84 -7.36
CA TYR A 409 -73.69 -81.10 -8.01
C TYR A 409 -72.57 -81.73 -8.85
N CYS A 410 -71.95 -80.97 -9.77
CA CYS A 410 -70.96 -81.51 -10.71
C CYS A 410 -69.51 -81.15 -10.38
N LYS A 411 -69.27 -80.42 -9.28
CA LYS A 411 -67.94 -79.98 -8.79
C LYS A 411 -67.11 -79.15 -9.77
N LYS A 412 -67.69 -78.63 -10.85
CA LYS A 412 -67.06 -77.67 -11.76
C LYS A 412 -66.88 -76.31 -11.08
N VAL A 413 -65.86 -75.56 -11.48
CA VAL A 413 -65.59 -74.19 -11.03
C VAL A 413 -66.21 -73.18 -12.00
N ARG A 414 -66.91 -72.16 -11.48
CA ARG A 414 -67.54 -71.12 -12.30
C ARG A 414 -66.47 -70.17 -12.84
N LYS A 415 -66.41 -70.03 -14.16
CA LYS A 415 -65.45 -69.15 -14.85
C LYS A 415 -66.03 -67.75 -15.07
N ASP A 416 -67.30 -67.66 -15.42
CA ASP A 416 -68.08 -66.43 -15.57
C ASP A 416 -69.58 -66.72 -15.27
N GLU A 417 -70.50 -65.77 -15.46
CA GLU A 417 -71.91 -65.94 -15.10
C GLU A 417 -72.63 -67.11 -15.78
N ARG A 418 -72.14 -67.62 -16.92
CA ARG A 418 -72.82 -68.66 -17.71
C ARG A 418 -71.97 -69.89 -18.02
N SER A 419 -70.66 -69.85 -17.74
CA SER A 419 -69.74 -70.92 -18.07
C SER A 419 -69.07 -71.57 -16.84
N TRP A 420 -68.94 -72.90 -16.91
CA TRP A 420 -68.37 -73.75 -15.86
C TRP A 420 -67.26 -74.60 -16.46
N GLN A 421 -66.11 -74.65 -15.79
CA GLN A 421 -64.96 -75.45 -16.22
C GLN A 421 -64.60 -76.53 -15.19
N GLN A 422 -63.89 -77.57 -15.62
CA GLN A 422 -63.40 -78.58 -14.70
C GLN A 422 -62.44 -77.97 -13.67
N MET A 423 -62.49 -78.49 -12.44
CA MET A 423 -61.74 -77.95 -11.32
C MET A 423 -60.24 -78.08 -11.53
N GLU A 424 -59.82 -79.20 -12.10
CA GLU A 424 -58.44 -79.50 -12.47
C GLU A 424 -57.91 -78.46 -13.47
N SER A 425 -58.71 -78.13 -14.50
CA SER A 425 -58.36 -77.09 -15.46
C SER A 425 -58.25 -75.70 -14.81
N TYR A 426 -59.13 -75.36 -13.86
CA TYR A 426 -59.04 -74.10 -13.12
C TYR A 426 -57.76 -74.03 -12.27
N ILE A 427 -57.47 -75.08 -11.52
CA ILE A 427 -56.32 -75.12 -10.61
C ILE A 427 -55.00 -75.13 -11.39
N SER A 428 -54.86 -75.92 -12.46
CA SER A 428 -53.64 -75.92 -13.27
C SER A 428 -53.40 -74.62 -14.05
N GLN A 429 -54.44 -73.80 -14.27
CA GLN A 429 -54.27 -72.46 -14.88
C GLN A 429 -53.86 -71.38 -13.87
N HIS A 430 -54.19 -71.55 -12.59
CA HIS A 430 -53.99 -70.52 -11.55
C HIS A 430 -52.94 -70.91 -10.50
N THR A 431 -52.34 -72.10 -10.62
CA THR A 431 -51.30 -72.63 -9.72
C THR A 431 -50.34 -73.52 -10.50
N GLU A 432 -49.19 -73.87 -9.89
CA GLU A 432 -48.21 -74.79 -10.49
C GLU A 432 -48.59 -76.28 -10.35
N ALA A 433 -49.81 -76.61 -9.93
CA ALA A 433 -50.24 -78.00 -9.66
C ALA A 433 -50.53 -78.82 -10.93
N GLN A 434 -50.07 -80.08 -10.95
CA GLN A 434 -50.32 -81.07 -12.02
C GLN A 434 -51.17 -82.24 -11.51
N PHE A 435 -52.12 -82.72 -12.33
CA PHE A 435 -53.05 -83.78 -11.96
C PHE A 435 -52.71 -85.11 -12.68
N SER A 436 -52.75 -86.21 -11.93
CA SER A 436 -52.71 -87.58 -12.48
C SER A 436 -54.07 -88.26 -12.23
N HIS A 437 -54.50 -89.12 -13.14
CA HIS A 437 -55.82 -89.78 -13.05
C HIS A 437 -55.65 -91.23 -12.60
N GLY A 438 -56.35 -91.59 -11.51
CA GLY A 438 -56.48 -92.95 -11.01
C GLY A 438 -57.93 -93.23 -10.61
N ILE A 439 -58.31 -94.51 -10.53
CA ILE A 439 -59.64 -94.91 -10.07
C ILE A 439 -59.53 -95.37 -8.61
N CYS A 440 -60.35 -94.80 -7.72
CA CYS A 440 -60.38 -95.25 -6.33
C CYS A 440 -61.06 -96.63 -6.23
N PRO A 441 -60.76 -97.43 -5.20
CA PRO A 441 -61.34 -98.77 -5.04
C PRO A 441 -62.87 -98.77 -5.10
N THR A 442 -63.53 -97.78 -4.47
CA THR A 442 -65.00 -97.67 -4.45
C THR A 442 -65.57 -97.44 -5.85
N CYS A 443 -65.01 -96.53 -6.63
CA CYS A 443 -65.45 -96.29 -8.00
C CYS A 443 -65.11 -97.45 -8.93
N PHE A 444 -64.03 -98.19 -8.65
CA PHE A 444 -63.69 -99.41 -9.38
C PHE A 444 -64.75 -100.48 -9.15
N ASP A 445 -65.13 -100.72 -7.90
CA ASP A 445 -66.17 -101.68 -7.56
C ASP A 445 -67.51 -101.27 -8.18
N ASP A 446 -68.00 -100.05 -7.94
CA ASP A 446 -69.31 -99.59 -8.43
C ASP A 446 -69.47 -99.62 -9.96
N ASN A 447 -68.38 -99.45 -10.72
CA ASN A 447 -68.43 -99.42 -12.19
C ASN A 447 -68.00 -100.73 -12.87
N PHE A 448 -67.26 -101.61 -12.18
CA PHE A 448 -66.67 -102.81 -12.79
C PHE A 448 -67.06 -104.15 -12.11
N SER A 449 -67.75 -104.15 -10.97
CA SER A 449 -68.28 -105.37 -10.35
C SER A 449 -69.52 -105.90 -11.10
N GLY A 450 -69.30 -106.53 -12.25
CA GLY A 450 -70.35 -107.17 -13.05
C GLY A 450 -69.93 -107.86 -14.35
N LYS A 451 -68.66 -107.74 -14.79
CA LYS A 451 -68.15 -108.43 -15.99
C LYS A 451 -66.92 -109.27 -15.64
N LYS A 452 -67.04 -110.60 -15.75
CA LYS A 452 -65.94 -111.57 -15.64
C LYS A 452 -64.81 -111.22 -16.64
N PRO A 453 -63.54 -111.44 -16.29
CA PRO A 453 -62.41 -111.20 -17.18
C PRO A 453 -62.45 -112.17 -18.38
N LYS A 454 -62.27 -111.63 -19.59
CA LYS A 454 -61.95 -112.44 -20.78
C LYS A 454 -60.45 -112.80 -20.68
N GLN A 455 -60.14 -114.08 -20.53
CA GLN A 455 -58.79 -114.60 -20.72
C GLN A 455 -58.33 -114.30 -22.15
N LEU A 456 -57.17 -113.66 -22.28
CA LEU A 456 -56.15 -113.88 -23.30
C LEU A 456 -54.81 -113.39 -22.75
#